data_AF-A0A2V8FUB2-F1
#
_entry.id   AF-A0A2V8FUB2-F1
#
_cell.length_a   1.000
_cell.length_b   1.000
_cell.length_c   1.000
_cell.angle_alpha   90.00
_cell.angle_beta   90.00
_cell.angle_gamma   90.00
#
_symmetry.space_group_name_H-M   'P 1'
#
loop_
_entity.id
_entity.type
_entity.pdbx_description
1 polymer ?
#
loop_
_entity_poly.entity_id
_entity_poly.type
_entity_poly.pdbx_seq_one_letter_code
_entity_poly.pdbx_strand_id
1 'polypeptide(L)'
;MSLTTFLLLTAFANGCTAMTGVEAVSDGVPAFRPPESKNAAATLVTMAALGVSMFLGITFLAHVYRVMPTGTESGVSQLARAIFGNRTILYYMVQAATTLILVLAANTAYADFPRFMNQGDRLAFSNGIIVLSVFAAVLIVAFRGDTQALLPLYMIGVFVSFTLSQSGMVIHWRQTKEPGWKTSATINGFGAIVTGTVLLVVAVTKTFEGAWIVLLLIPAIVAVFKATRRHYDHVAAQLTLRGYSPQ
;
A
#
# COMPACT_ATOMS: atom_id res chain seq x y z
N MET A 1 -15.33 18.63 -22.75
CA MET A 1 -14.51 17.39 -22.75
C MET A 1 -13.67 17.20 -21.48
N SER A 2 -13.67 18.15 -20.53
CA SER A 2 -12.84 18.10 -19.31
C SER A 2 -13.45 17.28 -18.16
N LEU A 3 -14.76 17.40 -17.90
CA LEU A 3 -15.40 16.77 -16.73
C LEU A 3 -15.49 15.25 -16.82
N THR A 4 -15.85 14.70 -17.98
CA THR A 4 -15.96 13.24 -18.19
C THR A 4 -14.61 12.55 -18.05
N THR A 5 -13.57 13.11 -18.65
CA THR A 5 -12.20 12.57 -18.54
C THR A 5 -11.69 12.65 -17.11
N PHE A 6 -11.96 13.76 -16.42
CA PHE A 6 -11.59 13.92 -15.01
C PHE A 6 -12.32 12.92 -14.08
N LEU A 7 -13.62 12.72 -14.29
CA LEU A 7 -14.40 11.71 -13.55
C LEU A 7 -13.89 10.30 -13.83
N LEU A 8 -13.57 10.00 -15.09
CA LEU A 8 -13.06 8.67 -15.48
C LEU A 8 -11.67 8.41 -14.85
N LEU A 9 -10.79 9.41 -14.85
CA LEU A 9 -9.49 9.32 -14.18
C LEU A 9 -9.63 9.17 -12.65
N THR A 10 -10.59 9.86 -12.04
CA THR A 10 -10.87 9.76 -10.61
C THR A 10 -11.43 8.37 -10.25
N ALA A 11 -12.36 7.85 -11.05
CA ALA A 11 -12.90 6.51 -10.89
C ALA A 11 -11.81 5.44 -11.09
N PHE A 12 -10.96 5.62 -12.12
CA PHE A 12 -9.82 4.75 -12.37
C PHE A 12 -8.84 4.75 -11.19
N ALA A 13 -8.45 5.94 -10.70
CA ALA A 13 -7.55 6.07 -9.56
C ALA A 13 -8.09 5.35 -8.32
N ASN A 14 -9.36 5.55 -7.97
CA ASN A 14 -10.00 4.85 -6.85
C ASN A 14 -10.08 3.33 -7.09
N GLY A 15 -10.24 2.89 -8.33
CA GLY A 15 -10.22 1.48 -8.72
C GLY A 15 -8.84 0.83 -8.60
N CYS A 16 -7.76 1.57 -8.84
CA CYS A 16 -6.39 1.06 -8.72
C CYS A 16 -6.05 0.61 -7.29
N THR A 17 -6.77 1.11 -6.28
CA THR A 17 -6.65 0.65 -4.89
C THR A 17 -6.99 -0.83 -4.71
N ALA A 18 -7.78 -1.43 -5.61
CA ALA A 18 -8.06 -2.85 -5.56
C ALA A 18 -6.84 -3.72 -5.90
N MET A 19 -5.80 -3.16 -6.54
CA MET A 19 -4.57 -3.87 -6.89
C MET A 19 -3.50 -3.81 -5.80
N THR A 20 -3.74 -3.09 -4.72
CA THR A 20 -2.80 -3.01 -3.60
C THR A 20 -2.78 -4.35 -2.85
N GLY A 21 -1.60 -4.79 -2.41
CA GLY A 21 -1.39 -6.11 -1.81
C GLY A 21 -0.43 -7.00 -2.58
N VAL A 22 -0.14 -6.68 -3.85
CA VAL A 22 0.98 -7.28 -4.60
C VAL A 22 2.35 -7.02 -3.94
N GLU A 23 2.46 -5.93 -3.18
CA GLU A 23 3.64 -5.55 -2.40
C GLU A 23 3.99 -6.57 -1.32
N ALA A 24 2.98 -7.15 -0.67
CA ALA A 24 3.22 -8.12 0.41
C ALA A 24 3.98 -9.36 -0.09
N VAL A 25 3.76 -9.76 -1.35
CA VAL A 25 4.49 -10.87 -1.97
C VAL A 25 5.89 -10.44 -2.38
N SER A 26 6.08 -9.21 -2.89
CA SER A 26 7.41 -8.71 -3.28
C SER A 26 8.33 -8.47 -2.09
N ASP A 27 7.79 -8.03 -0.95
CA ASP A 27 8.56 -7.81 0.27
C ASP A 27 8.89 -9.13 0.97
N GLY A 28 8.07 -10.16 0.74
CA GLY A 28 8.23 -11.51 1.28
C GLY A 28 9.14 -12.44 0.47
N VAL A 29 9.78 -11.99 -0.61
CA VAL A 29 10.59 -12.86 -1.50
C VAL A 29 11.62 -13.72 -0.75
N PRO A 30 12.37 -13.21 0.25
CA PRO A 30 13.35 -14.03 0.99
C PRO A 30 12.76 -15.16 1.84
N ALA A 31 11.43 -15.20 2.03
CA ALA A 31 10.76 -16.26 2.78
C ALA A 31 10.37 -17.46 1.89
N PHE A 32 10.48 -17.33 0.57
CA PHE A 32 10.19 -18.42 -0.36
C PHE A 32 11.29 -19.48 -0.35
N ARG A 33 10.94 -20.72 -0.68
CA ARG A 33 11.96 -21.78 -0.85
C ARG A 33 12.79 -21.50 -2.11
N PRO A 34 14.11 -21.82 -2.11
CA PRO A 34 14.93 -21.74 -3.31
C PRO A 34 14.37 -22.63 -4.44
N PRO A 35 14.34 -22.16 -5.71
CA PRO A 35 14.71 -20.83 -6.19
C PRO A 35 13.65 -19.75 -5.85
N GLU A 36 14.02 -18.81 -4.98
CA GLU A 36 13.11 -17.85 -4.35
C GLU A 36 12.39 -16.96 -5.37
N SER A 37 13.14 -16.41 -6.34
CA SER A 37 12.62 -15.51 -7.36
C SER A 37 11.56 -16.16 -8.25
N LYS A 38 11.76 -17.43 -8.64
CA LYS A 38 10.81 -18.16 -9.49
C LYS A 38 9.53 -18.50 -8.74
N ASN A 39 9.67 -18.93 -7.49
CA ASN A 39 8.52 -19.29 -6.66
C ASN A 39 7.70 -18.05 -6.31
N ALA A 40 8.34 -16.95 -5.92
CA ALA A 40 7.67 -15.69 -5.66
C ALA A 40 6.96 -15.14 -6.91
N ALA A 41 7.60 -15.21 -8.08
CA ALA A 41 6.99 -14.78 -9.34
C ALA A 41 5.76 -15.63 -9.70
N ALA A 42 5.83 -16.95 -9.55
CA ALA A 42 4.69 -17.84 -9.79
C ALA A 42 3.51 -17.49 -8.86
N THR A 43 3.78 -17.30 -7.57
CA THR A 43 2.76 -16.89 -6.59
C THR A 43 2.15 -15.53 -6.94
N LEU A 44 2.97 -14.54 -7.34
CA LEU A 44 2.49 -13.23 -7.76
C LEU A 44 1.55 -13.33 -8.97
N VAL A 45 1.89 -14.15 -9.97
CA VAL A 45 1.05 -14.37 -11.15
C VAL A 45 -0.27 -15.05 -10.78
N THR A 46 -0.24 -16.07 -9.93
CA THR A 46 -1.47 -16.73 -9.45
C THR A 46 -2.35 -15.76 -8.67
N MET A 47 -1.77 -14.96 -7.78
CA MET A 47 -2.50 -13.97 -7.00
C MET A 47 -3.11 -12.88 -7.89
N ALA A 48 -2.36 -12.41 -8.89
CA ALA A 48 -2.87 -11.44 -9.87
C ALA A 48 -4.02 -12.02 -10.70
N ALA A 49 -3.91 -13.27 -11.17
CA ALA A 49 -4.98 -13.92 -11.93
C ALA A 49 -6.27 -14.09 -11.10
N LEU A 50 -6.14 -14.55 -9.84
CA LEU A 50 -7.26 -14.66 -8.91
C LEU A 50 -7.85 -13.27 -8.61
N GLY A 51 -7.03 -12.26 -8.32
CA GLY A 51 -7.47 -10.90 -8.07
C GLY A 51 -8.24 -10.30 -9.24
N VAL A 52 -7.70 -10.41 -10.47
CA VAL A 52 -8.36 -9.89 -11.69
C VAL A 52 -9.68 -10.61 -11.95
N SER A 53 -9.71 -11.95 -11.85
CA SER A 53 -10.95 -12.72 -12.04
C SER A 53 -12.02 -12.37 -11.01
N MET A 54 -11.66 -12.26 -9.72
CA MET A 54 -12.58 -11.84 -8.67
C MET A 54 -13.06 -10.40 -8.87
N PHE A 55 -12.16 -9.47 -9.19
CA PHE A 55 -12.50 -8.07 -9.39
C PHE A 55 -13.46 -7.89 -10.58
N LEU A 56 -13.18 -8.52 -11.71
CA LEU A 56 -14.07 -8.50 -12.89
C LEU A 56 -15.41 -9.18 -12.57
N GLY A 57 -15.38 -10.32 -11.87
CA GLY A 57 -16.59 -11.04 -11.47
C GLY A 57 -17.50 -10.20 -10.57
N ILE A 58 -16.95 -9.59 -9.51
CA ILE A 58 -17.70 -8.72 -8.59
C ILE A 58 -18.21 -7.47 -9.31
N THR A 59 -17.39 -6.87 -10.19
CA THR A 59 -17.79 -5.69 -10.97
C THR A 59 -18.95 -6.01 -11.92
N PHE A 60 -18.88 -7.14 -12.63
CA PHE A 60 -19.96 -7.61 -13.50
C PHE A 60 -21.26 -7.83 -12.71
N LEU A 61 -21.16 -8.52 -11.58
CA LEU A 61 -22.32 -8.80 -10.72
C LEU A 61 -22.90 -7.51 -10.12
N ALA A 62 -22.06 -6.59 -9.65
CA ALA A 62 -22.50 -5.28 -9.15
C ALA A 62 -23.24 -4.47 -10.22
N HIS A 63 -22.81 -4.58 -11.48
CA HIS A 63 -23.48 -3.93 -12.61
C HIS A 63 -24.85 -4.55 -12.92
N VAL A 64 -24.95 -5.88 -12.96
CA VAL A 64 -26.21 -6.62 -13.23
C VAL A 64 -27.24 -6.37 -12.13
N TYR A 65 -26.82 -6.46 -10.86
CA TYR A 65 -27.70 -6.27 -9.71
C TYR A 65 -27.92 -4.79 -9.34
N ARG A 66 -27.35 -3.85 -10.11
CA ARG A 66 -27.46 -2.39 -9.90
C ARG A 66 -27.20 -1.97 -8.45
N VAL A 67 -26.10 -2.46 -7.90
CA VAL A 67 -25.65 -2.12 -6.53
C VAL A 67 -25.40 -0.61 -6.45
N MET A 68 -26.08 0.07 -5.52
CA MET A 68 -25.95 1.53 -5.33
C MET A 68 -25.28 1.84 -3.98
N PRO A 69 -24.34 2.78 -3.91
CA PRO A 69 -23.71 3.15 -2.64
C PRO A 69 -24.75 3.74 -1.66
N THR A 70 -24.99 3.07 -0.53
CA THR A 70 -25.99 3.48 0.48
C THR A 70 -25.36 4.00 1.79
N GLY A 71 -24.03 4.11 1.85
CA GLY A 71 -23.27 4.60 3.02
C GLY A 71 -23.32 3.73 4.28
N THR A 72 -24.28 2.80 4.36
CA THR A 72 -24.57 1.96 5.53
C THR A 72 -24.12 0.51 5.35
N GLU A 73 -23.99 0.05 4.11
CA GLU A 73 -23.62 -1.32 3.78
C GLU A 73 -22.54 -1.36 2.70
N SER A 74 -21.63 -2.33 2.82
CA SER A 74 -20.60 -2.56 1.80
C SER A 74 -21.21 -3.08 0.50
N GLY A 75 -20.54 -2.80 -0.63
CA GLY A 75 -20.98 -3.32 -1.94
C GLY A 75 -21.07 -4.85 -1.97
N VAL A 76 -20.15 -5.54 -1.27
CA VAL A 76 -20.18 -7.01 -1.11
C VAL A 76 -21.41 -7.46 -0.33
N SER A 77 -21.81 -6.73 0.72
CA SER A 77 -23.04 -7.00 1.47
C SER A 77 -24.29 -6.85 0.63
N GLN A 78 -24.38 -5.77 -0.13
CA GLN A 78 -25.51 -5.54 -1.02
C GLN A 78 -25.63 -6.65 -2.07
N LEU A 79 -24.51 -7.06 -2.65
CA LEU A 79 -24.46 -8.12 -3.64
C LEU A 79 -24.84 -9.48 -3.04
N ALA A 80 -24.30 -9.83 -1.87
CA ALA A 80 -24.64 -11.06 -1.17
C ALA A 80 -26.13 -11.12 -0.83
N ARG A 81 -26.72 -10.00 -0.39
CA ARG A 81 -28.15 -9.90 -0.12
C ARG A 81 -28.99 -10.03 -1.39
N ALA A 82 -28.56 -9.44 -2.50
CA ALA A 82 -29.27 -9.52 -3.78
C ALA A 82 -29.28 -10.94 -4.37
N ILE A 83 -28.21 -11.71 -4.13
CA ILE A 83 -28.06 -13.07 -4.65
C ILE A 83 -28.69 -14.12 -3.73
N PHE A 84 -28.37 -14.07 -2.43
CA PHE A 84 -28.76 -15.11 -1.47
C PHE A 84 -29.99 -14.74 -0.62
N GLY A 85 -30.51 -13.52 -0.76
CA GLY A 85 -31.59 -13.01 0.07
C GLY A 85 -31.12 -12.49 1.44
N ASN A 86 -31.99 -11.74 2.11
CA ASN A 86 -31.73 -11.19 3.43
C ASN A 86 -31.89 -12.29 4.51
N ARG A 87 -31.01 -12.30 5.52
CA ARG A 87 -31.02 -13.24 6.67
C ARG A 87 -30.77 -14.73 6.35
N THR A 88 -30.27 -15.07 5.16
CA THR A 88 -29.86 -16.44 4.82
C THR A 88 -28.52 -16.79 5.49
N ILE A 89 -28.31 -18.07 5.83
CA ILE A 89 -27.02 -18.56 6.36
C ILE A 89 -25.85 -18.19 5.42
N LEU A 90 -26.07 -18.31 4.11
CA LEU A 90 -25.08 -17.95 3.08
C LEU A 90 -24.69 -16.46 3.12
N TYR A 91 -25.64 -15.56 3.39
CA TYR A 91 -25.35 -14.13 3.54
C TYR A 91 -24.40 -13.89 4.72
N TYR A 92 -24.70 -14.50 5.89
CA TYR A 92 -23.85 -14.35 7.07
C TYR A 92 -22.47 -15.02 6.89
N MET A 93 -22.39 -16.12 6.16
CA MET A 93 -21.11 -16.74 5.81
C MET A 93 -20.23 -15.80 4.97
N VAL A 94 -20.79 -15.12 3.97
CA VAL A 94 -20.05 -14.13 3.16
C VAL A 94 -19.58 -12.95 4.02
N GLN A 95 -20.43 -12.45 4.94
CA GLN A 95 -20.03 -11.38 5.86
C GLN A 95 -18.89 -11.82 6.78
N ALA A 96 -19.03 -12.99 7.42
CA ALA A 96 -18.02 -13.52 8.32
C ALA A 96 -16.68 -13.75 7.61
N ALA A 97 -16.72 -14.32 6.39
CA ALA A 97 -15.53 -14.50 5.57
C ALA A 97 -14.87 -13.15 5.20
N THR A 98 -15.68 -12.16 4.80
CA THR A 98 -15.17 -10.81 4.48
C THR A 98 -14.50 -10.17 5.68
N THR A 99 -15.12 -10.22 6.86
CA THR A 99 -14.53 -9.72 8.11
C THR A 99 -13.23 -10.46 8.44
N LEU A 100 -13.21 -11.79 8.33
CA LEU A 100 -12.01 -12.58 8.61
C LEU A 100 -10.84 -12.22 7.68
N ILE A 101 -11.11 -12.02 6.39
CA ILE A 101 -10.11 -11.60 5.40
C ILE A 101 -9.57 -10.21 5.74
N LEU A 102 -10.44 -9.25 6.11
CA LEU A 102 -10.01 -7.90 6.51
C LEU A 102 -9.17 -7.91 7.80
N VAL A 103 -9.52 -8.76 8.77
CA VAL A 103 -8.73 -8.96 9.99
C VAL A 103 -7.36 -9.55 9.65
N LEU A 104 -7.30 -10.54 8.74
CA LEU A 104 -6.05 -11.14 8.31
C LEU A 104 -5.17 -10.12 7.56
N ALA A 105 -5.76 -9.27 6.71
CA ALA A 105 -5.05 -8.20 6.01
C ALA A 105 -4.43 -7.19 7.00
N ALA A 106 -5.16 -6.82 8.05
CA ALA A 106 -4.62 -5.98 9.12
C ALA A 106 -3.44 -6.66 9.83
N ASN A 107 -3.54 -7.96 10.11
CA ASN A 107 -2.45 -8.72 10.74
C ASN A 107 -1.17 -8.77 9.87
N THR A 108 -1.30 -8.89 8.55
CA THR A 108 -0.15 -8.84 7.63
C THR A 108 0.62 -7.52 7.78
N ALA A 109 -0.09 -6.38 7.83
CA ALA A 109 0.55 -5.08 8.02
C ALA A 109 1.34 -4.98 9.35
N TYR A 110 0.82 -5.58 10.43
CA TYR A 110 1.53 -5.65 11.72
C TYR A 110 2.73 -6.59 11.70
N ALA A 111 2.73 -7.62 10.84
CA ALA A 111 3.86 -8.54 10.69
C ALA A 111 5.01 -7.94 9.87
N ASP A 112 4.69 -7.12 8.86
CA ASP A 112 5.68 -6.53 7.96
C ASP A 112 6.36 -5.28 8.55
N PHE A 113 5.64 -4.46 9.32
CA PHE A 113 6.17 -3.19 9.85
C PHE A 113 7.43 -3.34 10.73
N PRO A 114 7.53 -4.30 11.66
CA PRO A 114 8.73 -4.49 12.46
C PRO A 114 9.98 -4.91 11.67
N ARG A 115 9.80 -5.59 10.52
CA ARG A 115 10.93 -6.00 9.66
C ARG A 115 11.67 -4.81 9.07
N PHE A 116 10.99 -3.68 8.87
CA PHE A 116 11.60 -2.43 8.40
C PHE A 116 12.43 -1.70 9.46
N MET A 117 12.16 -1.91 10.77
CA MET A 117 12.79 -1.11 11.84
C MET A 117 14.03 -1.74 12.48
N ASN A 118 14.18 -3.07 12.54
CA ASN A 118 15.43 -3.73 12.96
C ASN A 118 15.32 -5.25 12.85
N GLN A 119 16.29 -5.90 12.20
CA GLN A 119 16.45 -7.35 12.24
C GLN A 119 17.03 -7.76 13.60
N GLY A 120 16.20 -8.31 14.50
CA GLY A 120 16.68 -9.26 15.52
C GLY A 120 16.32 -8.96 16.97
N ASP A 121 16.14 -7.71 17.37
CA ASP A 121 15.82 -7.41 18.78
C ASP A 121 14.32 -7.37 19.04
N ARG A 122 13.85 -8.31 19.86
CA ARG A 122 12.46 -8.45 20.31
C ARG A 122 11.88 -7.15 20.89
N LEU A 123 12.73 -6.26 21.41
CA LEU A 123 12.41 -4.90 21.89
C LEU A 123 12.02 -3.95 20.75
N ALA A 124 12.73 -3.96 19.61
CA ALA A 124 12.40 -3.16 18.44
C ALA A 124 11.09 -3.63 17.78
N PHE A 125 10.85 -4.94 17.80
CA PHE A 125 9.60 -5.54 17.33
C PHE A 125 8.39 -5.07 18.16
N SER A 126 8.52 -5.08 19.50
CA SER A 126 7.45 -4.63 20.41
C SER A 126 7.17 -3.13 20.28
N ASN A 127 8.20 -2.29 20.20
CA ASN A 127 8.02 -0.84 20.08
C ASN A 127 7.37 -0.46 18.74
N GLY A 128 7.74 -1.15 17.65
CA GLY A 128 7.12 -0.95 16.33
C GLY A 128 5.62 -1.22 16.33
N ILE A 129 5.18 -2.33 16.93
CA ILE A 129 3.75 -2.67 17.04
C ILE A 129 2.99 -1.62 17.86
N ILE A 130 3.52 -1.20 19.00
CA ILE A 130 2.85 -0.20 19.87
C ILE A 130 2.69 1.12 19.12
N VAL A 131 3.74 1.61 18.45
CA VAL A 131 3.67 2.86 17.68
C VAL A 131 2.64 2.75 16.56
N LEU A 132 2.63 1.63 15.83
CA LEU A 132 1.64 1.39 14.76
C LEU A 132 0.21 1.33 15.31
N SER A 133 -0.01 0.66 16.45
CA SER A 133 -1.32 0.59 17.10
C SER A 133 -1.81 1.94 17.59
N VAL A 134 -0.94 2.75 18.19
CA VAL A 134 -1.29 4.11 18.62
C VAL A 134 -1.65 4.96 17.41
N PHE A 135 -0.86 4.91 16.34
CA PHE A 135 -1.12 5.69 15.14
C PHE A 135 -2.43 5.24 14.44
N ALA A 136 -2.66 3.94 14.34
CA ALA A 136 -3.90 3.38 13.81
C ALA A 136 -5.12 3.80 14.66
N ALA A 137 -5.02 3.76 16.00
CA ALA A 137 -6.08 4.21 16.89
C ALA A 137 -6.39 5.71 16.70
N VAL A 138 -5.36 6.56 16.60
CA VAL A 138 -5.51 8.00 16.33
C VAL A 138 -6.23 8.22 15.00
N LEU A 139 -5.85 7.52 13.93
CA LEU A 139 -6.52 7.63 12.63
C LEU A 139 -7.98 7.16 12.70
N ILE A 140 -8.26 6.02 13.34
CA ILE A 140 -9.64 5.52 13.47
C ILE A 140 -10.52 6.52 14.22
N VAL A 141 -10.03 7.11 15.31
CA VAL A 141 -10.77 8.11 16.09
C VAL A 141 -10.95 9.41 15.30
N ALA A 142 -9.89 9.91 14.65
CA ALA A 142 -9.92 11.15 13.87
C ALA A 142 -10.91 11.07 12.69
N PHE A 143 -10.94 9.93 12.00
CA PHE A 143 -11.83 9.68 10.86
C PHE A 143 -13.14 9.01 11.24
N ARG A 144 -13.41 8.79 12.54
CA ARG A 144 -14.62 8.14 13.06
C ARG A 144 -14.92 6.77 12.43
N GLY A 145 -13.88 6.03 12.05
CA GLY A 145 -14.00 4.74 11.37
C GLY A 145 -14.51 4.81 9.93
N ASP A 146 -14.54 5.99 9.29
CA ASP A 146 -14.94 6.12 7.89
C ASP A 146 -13.83 5.64 6.94
N THR A 147 -14.09 4.50 6.30
CA THR A 147 -13.17 3.89 5.33
C THR A 147 -13.01 4.72 4.05
N GLN A 148 -14.03 5.48 3.65
CA GLN A 148 -13.97 6.31 2.44
C GLN A 148 -13.00 7.48 2.62
N ALA A 149 -12.94 8.04 3.83
CA ALA A 149 -12.04 9.13 4.17
C ALA A 149 -10.59 8.64 4.43
N LEU A 150 -10.42 7.39 4.89
CA LEU A 150 -9.11 6.78 5.09
C LEU A 150 -8.45 6.29 3.80
N LEU A 151 -9.24 5.88 2.80
CA LEU A 151 -8.79 5.36 1.51
C LEU A 151 -7.77 6.29 0.81
N PRO A 152 -8.01 7.61 0.66
CA PRO A 152 -7.05 8.51 0.05
C PRO A 152 -5.70 8.57 0.77
N LEU A 153 -5.70 8.50 2.11
CA LEU A 153 -4.46 8.53 2.89
C LEU A 153 -3.60 7.31 2.57
N TYR A 154 -4.23 6.14 2.52
CA TYR A 154 -3.58 4.89 2.15
C TYR A 154 -3.04 4.92 0.71
N MET A 155 -3.86 5.36 -0.25
CA MET A 155 -3.51 5.42 -1.66
C MET A 155 -2.27 6.27 -1.90
N ILE A 156 -2.17 7.44 -1.29
CA ILE A 156 -1.02 8.33 -1.47
C ILE A 156 0.27 7.63 -1.00
N GLY A 157 0.24 6.98 0.17
CA GLY A 157 1.39 6.25 0.68
C GLY A 157 1.87 5.16 -0.28
N VAL A 158 0.95 4.32 -0.75
CA VAL A 158 1.26 3.21 -1.68
C VAL A 158 1.76 3.73 -3.02
N PHE A 159 1.07 4.71 -3.63
CA PHE A 159 1.49 5.22 -4.94
C PHE A 159 2.79 6.02 -4.87
N VAL A 160 3.09 6.72 -3.77
CA VAL A 160 4.41 7.34 -3.57
C VAL A 160 5.50 6.26 -3.56
N SER A 161 5.31 5.19 -2.77
CA SER A 161 6.26 4.06 -2.71
C SER A 161 6.45 3.42 -4.08
N PHE A 162 5.37 3.16 -4.82
CA PHE A 162 5.44 2.63 -6.18
C PHE A 162 6.15 3.57 -7.15
N THR A 163 5.80 4.84 -7.19
CA THR A 163 6.44 5.81 -8.10
C THR A 163 7.94 5.93 -7.81
N LEU A 164 8.33 5.96 -6.53
CA LEU A 164 9.73 5.98 -6.12
C LEU A 164 10.46 4.69 -6.49
N SER A 165 9.86 3.52 -6.22
CA SER A 165 10.43 2.21 -6.56
C SER A 165 10.62 2.07 -8.08
N GLN A 166 9.59 2.36 -8.87
CA GLN A 166 9.67 2.29 -10.33
C GLN A 166 10.71 3.26 -10.90
N SER A 167 10.75 4.50 -10.40
CA SER A 167 11.76 5.50 -10.80
C SER A 167 13.18 5.06 -10.41
N GLY A 168 13.36 4.51 -9.21
CA GLY A 168 14.62 3.96 -8.74
C GLY A 168 15.11 2.80 -9.60
N MET A 169 14.20 1.91 -10.01
CA MET A 169 14.54 0.81 -10.91
C MET A 169 14.94 1.27 -12.30
N VAL A 170 14.36 2.36 -12.82
CA VAL A 170 14.83 2.97 -14.09
C VAL A 170 16.28 3.44 -13.97
N ILE A 171 16.62 4.08 -12.85
CA ILE A 171 18.00 4.53 -12.59
C ILE A 171 18.92 3.31 -12.46
N HIS A 172 18.50 2.28 -11.72
CA HIS A 172 19.25 1.04 -11.55
C HIS A 172 19.58 0.37 -12.89
N TRP A 173 18.58 0.15 -13.75
CA TRP A 173 18.80 -0.47 -15.07
C TRP A 173 19.71 0.37 -15.97
N ARG A 174 19.65 1.70 -15.88
CA ARG A 174 20.55 2.59 -16.62
C ARG A 174 22.00 2.52 -16.13
N GLN A 175 22.21 2.22 -14.86
CA GLN A 175 23.54 2.10 -14.25
C GLN A 175 24.16 0.72 -14.52
N THR A 176 23.44 -0.37 -14.26
CA THR A 176 23.98 -1.74 -14.37
C THR A 176 24.13 -2.20 -15.83
N LYS A 177 23.27 -1.71 -16.74
CA LYS A 177 23.30 -2.02 -18.20
C LYS A 177 23.32 -3.52 -18.55
N GLU A 178 22.68 -4.35 -17.74
CA GLU A 178 22.56 -5.80 -17.99
C GLU A 178 21.81 -6.11 -19.32
N PRO A 179 21.94 -7.33 -19.87
CA PRO A 179 21.21 -7.72 -21.07
C PRO A 179 19.70 -7.47 -20.90
N GLY A 180 19.10 -6.71 -21.83
CA GLY A 180 17.68 -6.34 -21.74
C GLY A 180 17.36 -5.09 -20.91
N TRP A 181 18.36 -4.36 -20.39
CA TRP A 181 18.16 -3.17 -19.55
C TRP A 181 17.26 -2.11 -20.18
N LYS A 182 17.28 -1.94 -21.51
CA LYS A 182 16.44 -0.98 -22.23
C LYS A 182 14.96 -1.33 -22.05
N THR A 183 14.61 -2.60 -22.26
CA THR A 183 13.24 -3.11 -22.14
C THR A 183 12.76 -2.98 -20.70
N SER A 184 13.56 -3.40 -19.72
CA SER A 184 13.23 -3.29 -18.30
C SER A 184 13.09 -1.83 -17.86
N ALA A 185 13.97 -0.94 -18.32
CA ALA A 185 13.88 0.49 -18.05
C ALA A 185 12.65 1.14 -18.71
N THR A 186 12.24 0.71 -19.90
CA THR A 186 11.01 1.21 -20.53
C THR A 186 9.75 0.75 -19.79
N ILE A 187 9.71 -0.51 -19.34
CA ILE A 187 8.58 -1.06 -18.58
C ILE A 187 8.45 -0.31 -17.24
N ASN A 188 9.55 -0.18 -16.49
CA ASN A 188 9.53 0.53 -15.22
C ASN A 188 9.29 2.03 -15.39
N GLY A 189 9.79 2.63 -16.48
CA GLY A 189 9.51 4.04 -16.82
C GLY A 189 8.03 4.29 -17.11
N PHE A 190 7.38 3.39 -17.85
CA PHE A 190 5.94 3.44 -18.05
C PHE A 190 5.18 3.28 -16.72
N GLY A 191 5.60 2.32 -15.87
CA GLY A 191 5.04 2.14 -14.53
C GLY A 191 5.18 3.39 -13.65
N ALA A 192 6.31 4.08 -13.70
CA ALA A 192 6.53 5.33 -12.99
C ALA A 192 5.58 6.44 -13.47
N ILE A 193 5.34 6.56 -14.78
CA ILE A 193 4.40 7.54 -15.35
C ILE A 193 2.97 7.22 -14.92
N VAL A 194 2.54 5.97 -15.02
CA VAL A 194 1.18 5.55 -14.66
C VAL A 194 0.92 5.79 -13.17
N THR A 195 1.80 5.28 -12.30
CA THR A 195 1.66 5.44 -10.84
C THR A 195 1.77 6.90 -10.43
N GLY A 196 2.67 7.68 -11.04
CA GLY A 196 2.80 9.10 -10.79
C GLY A 196 1.57 9.89 -11.24
N THR A 197 0.94 9.50 -12.35
CA THR A 197 -0.30 10.12 -12.81
C THR A 197 -1.45 9.83 -11.83
N VAL A 198 -1.59 8.57 -11.38
CA VAL A 198 -2.60 8.20 -10.37
C VAL A 198 -2.36 8.98 -9.07
N LEU A 199 -1.11 9.05 -8.61
CA LEU A 199 -0.73 9.83 -7.44
C LEU A 199 -1.15 11.30 -7.57
N LEU A 200 -0.88 11.94 -8.71
CA LEU A 200 -1.27 13.33 -8.96
C LEU A 200 -2.79 13.49 -8.96
N VAL A 201 -3.52 12.58 -9.62
CA VAL A 201 -4.99 12.62 -9.66
C VAL A 201 -5.56 12.50 -8.23
N VAL A 202 -5.09 11.55 -7.44
CA VAL A 202 -5.54 11.36 -6.04
C VAL A 202 -5.17 12.57 -5.18
N ALA A 203 -3.94 13.05 -5.29
CA ALA A 203 -3.46 14.20 -4.53
C ALA A 203 -4.32 15.45 -4.81
N VAL A 204 -4.68 15.71 -6.07
CA VAL A 204 -5.51 16.86 -6.45
C VAL A 204 -6.98 16.65 -6.05
N THR A 205 -7.56 15.50 -6.40
CA THR A 205 -9.00 15.23 -6.24
C THR A 205 -9.41 15.05 -4.78
N LYS A 206 -8.54 14.47 -3.95
CA LYS A 206 -8.85 14.10 -2.56
C LYS A 206 -8.20 15.02 -1.52
N THR A 207 -7.67 16.19 -1.95
CA THR A 207 -7.06 17.20 -1.06
C THR A 207 -7.95 17.50 0.15
N PHE A 208 -9.22 17.77 -0.10
CA PHE A 208 -10.21 18.17 0.91
C PHE A 208 -10.81 17.00 1.69
N GLU A 209 -10.61 15.75 1.23
CA GLU A 209 -11.13 14.54 1.89
C GLU A 209 -10.09 13.89 2.83
N GLY A 210 -8.93 14.53 3.04
CA GLY A 210 -7.91 14.08 4.00
C GLY A 210 -6.51 13.89 3.42
N ALA A 211 -6.33 14.02 2.11
CA ALA A 211 -5.00 13.89 1.48
C ALA A 211 -3.97 14.93 1.98
N TRP A 212 -4.43 16.08 2.47
CA TRP A 212 -3.57 17.11 3.07
C TRP A 212 -2.77 16.57 4.28
N ILE A 213 -3.32 15.60 5.03
CA ILE A 213 -2.64 14.98 6.17
C ILE A 213 -1.38 14.26 5.69
N VAL A 214 -1.45 13.52 4.58
CA VAL A 214 -0.29 12.79 4.05
C VAL A 214 0.76 13.74 3.50
N LEU A 215 0.32 14.82 2.84
CA LEU A 215 1.20 15.86 2.32
C LEU A 215 2.02 16.53 3.43
N LEU A 216 1.49 16.58 4.66
CA LEU A 216 2.19 17.08 5.84
C LEU A 216 2.99 15.99 6.56
N LEU A 217 2.42 14.79 6.67
CA LEU A 217 2.99 13.65 7.39
C LEU A 217 4.28 13.14 6.74
N ILE A 218 4.33 12.98 5.42
CA ILE A 218 5.52 12.47 4.72
C ILE A 218 6.73 13.40 4.96
N PRO A 219 6.65 14.72 4.70
CA PRO A 219 7.75 15.64 5.02
C PRO A 219 8.14 15.64 6.49
N ALA A 220 7.18 15.53 7.42
CA ALA A 220 7.46 15.47 8.84
C ALA A 220 8.29 14.22 9.21
N ILE A 221 7.92 13.05 8.70
CA ILE A 221 8.67 11.80 8.89
C ILE A 221 10.08 11.93 8.28
N VAL A 222 10.20 12.47 7.06
CA VAL A 222 11.50 12.70 6.42
C VAL A 222 12.37 13.67 7.23
N ALA A 223 11.78 14.70 7.84
CA ALA A 223 12.49 15.64 8.70
C ALA A 223 13.00 14.95 9.98
N VAL A 224 12.19 14.11 10.61
CA VAL A 224 12.59 13.29 11.77
C VAL A 224 13.76 12.36 11.38
N PHE A 225 13.65 11.63 10.27
CA PHE A 225 14.75 10.77 9.80
C PHE A 225 16.03 11.54 9.53
N LYS A 226 15.95 12.73 8.92
CA LYS A 226 17.11 13.60 8.72
C LYS A 226 17.69 14.11 10.04
N ALA A 227 16.85 14.47 11.01
CA ALA A 227 17.29 14.91 12.33
C ALA A 227 18.01 13.78 13.10
N THR A 228 17.43 12.57 13.09
CA THR A 228 18.04 11.38 13.67
C THR A 228 19.37 11.05 13.01
N ARG A 229 19.44 11.06 11.67
CA ARG A 229 20.70 10.85 10.94
C ARG A 229 21.77 11.88 11.34
N ARG A 230 21.41 13.17 11.38
CA ARG A 230 22.33 14.24 11.83
C ARG A 230 22.81 14.03 13.26
N HIS A 231 21.94 13.55 14.14
CA HIS A 231 22.31 13.25 15.52
C HIS A 231 23.31 12.08 15.58
N TYR A 232 23.06 10.99 14.85
CA TYR A 232 24.02 9.88 14.75
C TYR A 232 25.34 10.30 14.11
N ASP A 233 25.33 11.12 13.06
CA ASP A 233 26.55 11.64 12.44
C ASP A 233 27.37 12.51 13.42
N HIS A 234 26.69 13.32 14.26
CA HIS A 234 27.34 14.14 15.29
C HIS A 234 27.95 13.28 16.41
N VAL A 235 27.19 12.30 16.91
CA VAL A 235 27.67 11.36 17.94
C VAL A 235 28.82 10.50 17.42
N ALA A 236 28.74 10.03 16.17
CA ALA A 236 29.82 9.30 15.51
C ALA A 236 31.08 10.18 15.43
N ALA A 237 30.96 11.43 15.02
CA ALA A 237 32.09 12.36 14.97
C ALA A 237 32.73 12.59 16.34
N GLN A 238 31.94 12.65 17.42
CA GLN A 238 32.44 12.80 18.80
C GLN A 238 33.08 11.54 19.38
N LEU A 239 32.63 10.35 18.96
CA LEU A 239 33.16 9.06 19.40
C LEU A 239 34.31 8.54 18.52
N THR A 240 34.62 9.23 17.41
CA THR A 240 35.69 8.78 16.51
C THR A 240 37.06 9.09 17.15
N LEU A 241 37.80 8.06 17.57
CA LEU A 241 39.18 8.15 18.10
C LEU A 241 40.25 8.46 17.02
N ARG A 242 39.84 8.94 15.83
CA ARG A 242 40.78 9.34 14.77
C ARG A 242 41.55 10.59 15.22
N GLY A 243 42.78 10.38 15.70
CA GLY A 243 43.68 11.42 16.19
C GLY A 243 44.09 11.29 17.65
N TYR A 244 43.60 10.28 18.38
CA TYR A 244 43.99 10.09 19.79
C TYR A 244 45.40 9.49 19.90
N SER A 245 46.39 10.30 20.27
CA SER A 245 47.73 9.85 20.65
C SER A 245 47.72 9.60 22.17
N PRO A 246 48.05 8.40 22.65
CA PRO A 246 48.23 8.17 24.09
C PRO A 246 49.42 9.02 24.56
N GLN A 247 49.23 9.78 25.64
CA GLN A 247 50.34 10.38 26.39
C GLN A 247 50.99 9.34 27.28
#